data_AF-A0A925XYL7-F1
#
_entry.id   AF-A0A925XYL7-F1
#
_cell.length_a   1.000
_cell.length_b   1.000
_cell.length_c   1.000
_cell.angle_alpha   90.00
_cell.angle_beta   90.00
_cell.angle_gamma   90.00
#
_symmetry.space_group_name_H-M   'P 1'
#
loop_
_entity.id
_entity.type
_entity.pdbx_description
1 polymer ?
#
loop_
_entity_poly.entity_id
_entity_poly.type
_entity_poly.pdbx_seq_one_letter_code
_entity_poly.pdbx_strand_id
1 'polypeptide(L)'
;FDSASGTEPELLFTDNETNLERLFGVKNAGSYVKDAFHVHVIEGETGAVNPEQKGTKAAFCCRLEVGAGETTTLRLRLSAGETPPPEAFGRAFEAVFADRGRESDEFDGLFDVGKLSEAERRVVRQSRAGLLWSKQFYHYGAADWQKGDPGTLPAGSRGNRNAEWTQHLYNRDVISMPDKWEYPWYATWDLAFHLVAMAKFDPEFAKDQLILFLREWYMHPNGAIPAYEFDFSDVTPPLHAWACWRVYKLTAPKGKRDRLFLARTFHKLLLNFTWWVNRKDTEGQNVFSGGFLGMDNIGVFDRSSPLPTGGTLEQADATAWMAFYCTTMLAMALELASEDPAYEDVASKFFEHFVAIADAMNNLGGTGLWHEEDGFYYDQLRVCDACGPIRGSVPLQVHSLVGIVPLFAVEVLDREVIEGLEGFVRRKHWFLENRPDFSEQLSNMRLDQNDGRLLLAIPSREQLERVLGYLLDENEFLSPHGIRSVSRVHKDHPYRFHADGEEYRVEYVPAEGNSNL
;
A
#
# COMPACT_ATOMS: atom_id res chain seq x y z
N PHE A 1 41.47 3.68 -1.33
CA PHE A 1 40.72 4.91 -1.04
C PHE A 1 41.39 6.04 -1.80
N ASP A 2 40.65 6.89 -2.48
CA ASP A 2 41.18 8.09 -3.16
C ASP A 2 40.28 9.28 -2.80
N SER A 3 40.86 10.32 -2.21
CA SER A 3 40.19 11.57 -1.86
C SER A 3 40.90 12.75 -2.52
N ALA A 4 40.14 13.61 -3.19
CA ALA A 4 40.67 14.82 -3.80
C ALA A 4 41.25 15.82 -2.76
N SER A 5 40.87 15.69 -1.49
CA SER A 5 41.36 16.50 -0.37
C SER A 5 42.64 15.97 0.29
N GLY A 6 43.10 14.76 -0.06
CA GLY A 6 44.28 14.13 0.55
C GLY A 6 44.09 13.67 2.00
N THR A 7 42.88 13.72 2.54
CA THR A 7 42.56 13.25 3.89
C THR A 7 42.39 11.73 3.87
N GLU A 8 43.25 11.01 4.59
CA GLU A 8 43.06 9.57 4.83
C GLU A 8 41.94 9.36 5.85
N PRO A 9 41.05 8.39 5.63
CA PRO A 9 39.96 8.10 6.55
C PRO A 9 40.50 7.40 7.80
N GLU A 10 39.94 7.73 8.95
CA GLU A 10 40.12 6.91 10.14
C GLU A 10 39.34 5.61 9.97
N LEU A 11 40.00 4.47 10.11
CA LEU A 11 39.35 3.16 10.01
C LEU A 11 38.83 2.75 11.38
N LEU A 12 37.50 2.64 11.49
CA LEU A 12 36.81 2.24 12.71
C LEU A 12 36.37 0.79 12.59
N PHE A 13 36.55 0.02 13.65
CA PHE A 13 36.12 -1.38 13.71
C PHE A 13 35.34 -1.64 15.00
N THR A 14 34.34 -2.49 14.92
CA THR A 14 33.58 -2.99 16.07
C THR A 14 32.96 -4.33 15.70
N ASP A 15 32.25 -4.93 16.64
CA ASP A 15 31.49 -6.14 16.42
C ASP A 15 29.98 -5.84 16.29
N ASN A 16 29.25 -6.71 15.59
CA ASN A 16 27.82 -6.62 15.32
C ASN A 16 26.96 -7.05 16.53
N GLU A 17 27.53 -6.98 17.72
CA GLU A 17 27.00 -7.52 18.95
C GLU A 17 26.10 -6.46 19.59
N THR A 18 24.90 -6.87 19.99
CA THR A 18 23.95 -5.96 20.64
C THR A 18 24.56 -5.38 21.91
N ASN A 19 24.41 -4.07 22.13
CA ASN A 19 24.77 -3.43 23.38
C ASN A 19 23.76 -3.80 24.49
N LEU A 20 24.02 -4.92 25.16
CA LEU A 20 23.18 -5.48 26.22
C LEU A 20 23.17 -4.62 27.47
N GLU A 21 24.25 -3.90 27.75
CA GLU A 21 24.33 -3.02 28.92
C GLU A 21 23.35 -1.87 28.77
N ARG A 22 23.34 -1.24 27.60
CA ARG A 22 22.44 -0.13 27.29
C ARG A 22 20.98 -0.55 27.17
N LEU A 23 20.70 -1.69 26.52
CA LEU A 23 19.33 -2.11 26.24
C LEU A 23 18.66 -2.89 27.36
N PHE A 24 19.43 -3.70 28.11
CA PHE A 24 18.89 -4.67 29.06
C PHE A 24 19.55 -4.61 30.44
N GLY A 25 20.53 -3.72 30.66
CA GLY A 25 21.29 -3.66 31.92
C GLY A 25 22.14 -4.91 32.18
N VAL A 26 22.43 -5.71 31.13
CA VAL A 26 23.21 -6.94 31.23
C VAL A 26 24.61 -6.68 30.69
N LYS A 27 25.65 -7.13 31.40
CA LYS A 27 27.04 -6.94 30.99
C LYS A 27 27.29 -7.44 29.56
N ASN A 28 28.00 -6.63 28.77
CA ASN A 28 28.38 -6.98 27.41
C ASN A 28 29.42 -8.12 27.41
N ALA A 29 29.33 -9.02 26.43
CA ALA A 29 30.28 -10.11 26.28
C ALA A 29 31.67 -9.63 25.82
N GLY A 30 31.72 -8.50 25.10
CA GLY A 30 32.93 -7.82 24.66
C GLY A 30 32.80 -6.31 24.81
N SER A 31 33.93 -5.61 24.71
CA SER A 31 33.97 -4.15 24.90
C SER A 31 33.49 -3.36 23.67
N TYR A 32 33.51 -3.98 22.48
CA TYR A 32 33.19 -3.32 21.22
C TYR A 32 31.86 -3.86 20.71
N VAL A 33 30.83 -3.02 20.74
CA VAL A 33 29.44 -3.40 20.43
C VAL A 33 28.88 -2.54 19.29
N LYS A 34 27.69 -2.89 18.82
CA LYS A 34 27.06 -2.41 17.58
C LYS A 34 26.96 -0.89 17.46
N ASP A 35 26.82 -0.16 18.56
CA ASP A 35 26.69 1.30 18.60
C ASP A 35 28.02 2.06 18.79
N ALA A 36 29.17 1.37 18.79
CA ALA A 36 30.49 1.96 18.96
C ALA A 36 30.80 3.13 18.02
N PHE A 37 30.34 3.09 16.76
CA PHE A 37 30.58 4.19 15.82
C PHE A 37 29.80 5.46 16.18
N HIS A 38 28.59 5.33 16.71
CA HIS A 38 27.83 6.48 17.21
C HIS A 38 28.53 7.09 18.41
N VAL A 39 28.95 6.25 19.36
CA VAL A 39 29.68 6.66 20.57
C VAL A 39 31.01 7.34 20.20
N HIS A 40 31.78 6.80 19.26
CA HIS A 40 33.03 7.40 18.78
C HIS A 40 32.82 8.75 18.08
N VAL A 41 31.88 8.81 17.13
CA VAL A 41 31.73 9.98 16.24
C VAL A 41 30.90 11.10 16.86
N ILE A 42 29.83 10.76 17.59
CA ILE A 42 28.87 11.73 18.16
C ILE A 42 29.21 12.07 19.60
N GLU A 43 29.53 11.06 20.42
CA GLU A 43 29.81 11.25 21.85
C GLU A 43 31.30 11.55 22.11
N GLY A 44 32.17 11.27 21.12
CA GLY A 44 33.60 11.57 21.18
C GLY A 44 34.44 10.57 21.97
N GLU A 45 33.87 9.42 22.35
CA GLU A 45 34.57 8.41 23.13
C GLU A 45 35.39 7.50 22.22
N THR A 46 36.66 7.87 21.99
CA THR A 46 37.55 7.16 21.06
C THR A 46 37.88 5.73 21.45
N GLY A 47 37.63 5.34 22.71
CA GLY A 47 37.84 3.98 23.21
C GLY A 47 36.72 3.00 22.87
N ALA A 48 35.61 3.47 22.28
CA ALA A 48 34.46 2.63 21.96
C ALA A 48 34.69 1.71 20.75
N VAL A 49 35.67 2.01 19.90
CA VAL A 49 36.03 1.22 18.70
C VAL A 49 37.23 0.32 18.97
N ASN A 50 37.34 -0.78 18.23
CA ASN A 50 38.41 -1.76 18.39
C ASN A 50 39.75 -1.24 17.83
N PRO A 51 40.77 -0.97 18.67
CA PRO A 51 42.05 -0.44 18.24
C PRO A 51 42.89 -1.48 17.47
N GLU A 52 42.55 -2.77 17.52
CA GLU A 52 43.21 -3.82 16.73
C GLU A 52 42.80 -3.81 15.24
N GLN A 53 41.87 -2.92 14.85
CA GLN A 53 41.34 -2.83 13.49
C GLN A 53 40.74 -4.15 12.99
N LYS A 54 40.00 -4.82 13.88
CA LYS A 54 39.32 -6.09 13.63
C LYS A 54 37.90 -6.01 14.15
N GLY A 55 37.02 -6.75 13.50
CA GLY A 55 35.66 -6.95 13.96
C GLY A 55 34.76 -7.39 12.83
N THR A 56 33.50 -7.65 13.16
CA THR A 56 32.47 -8.00 12.18
C THR A 56 31.85 -6.77 11.50
N LYS A 57 32.20 -5.56 11.94
CA LYS A 57 31.84 -4.27 11.32
C LYS A 57 33.05 -3.38 11.13
N ALA A 58 33.05 -2.64 10.02
CA ALA A 58 34.05 -1.63 9.72
C ALA A 58 33.39 -0.38 9.14
N ALA A 59 33.98 0.79 9.40
CA ALA A 59 33.58 2.06 8.83
C ALA A 59 34.80 2.91 8.46
N PHE A 60 34.64 3.76 7.44
CA PHE A 60 35.62 4.77 7.04
C PHE A 60 35.13 6.12 7.55
N CYS A 61 35.70 6.62 8.64
CA CYS A 61 35.37 7.92 9.21
C CYS A 61 36.13 9.01 8.43
N CYS A 62 35.40 9.75 7.59
CA CYS A 62 35.96 10.82 6.76
C CYS A 62 35.44 12.17 7.28
N ARG A 63 36.34 13.07 7.66
CA ARG A 63 35.98 14.46 7.98
C ARG A 63 36.37 15.35 6.79
N LEU A 64 35.37 15.96 6.17
CA LEU A 64 35.54 16.81 5.00
C LEU A 64 34.92 18.18 5.28
N GLU A 65 35.63 19.25 4.94
CA GLU A 65 35.05 20.59 4.86
C GLU A 65 34.61 20.82 3.42
N VAL A 66 33.31 21.07 3.21
CA VAL A 66 32.72 21.30 1.88
C VAL A 66 32.00 22.64 1.92
N GLY A 67 32.48 23.60 1.11
CA GLY A 67 31.85 24.91 1.02
C GLY A 67 30.46 24.88 0.38
N ALA A 68 29.73 26.00 0.48
CA ALA A 68 28.42 26.12 -0.13
C ALA A 68 28.50 25.97 -1.66
N GLY A 69 27.80 24.98 -2.21
CA GLY A 69 27.82 24.66 -3.64
C GLY A 69 29.08 23.94 -4.12
N GLU A 70 30.04 23.67 -3.25
CA GLU A 70 31.21 22.85 -3.58
C GLU A 70 30.87 21.35 -3.58
N THR A 71 31.68 20.58 -4.30
CA THR A 71 31.55 19.13 -4.36
C THR A 71 32.91 18.52 -4.07
N THR A 72 32.92 17.50 -3.20
CA THR A 72 34.08 16.64 -2.98
C THR A 72 33.72 15.22 -3.39
N THR A 73 34.71 14.45 -3.84
CA THR A 73 34.51 13.07 -4.29
C THR A 73 35.41 12.13 -3.52
N LEU A 74 34.80 11.12 -2.93
CA LEU A 74 35.49 9.98 -2.32
C LEU A 74 35.30 8.76 -3.22
N ARG A 75 36.41 8.09 -3.56
CA ARG A 75 36.37 6.86 -4.37
C ARG A 75 36.75 5.68 -3.50
N LEU A 76 35.82 4.74 -3.41
CA LEU A 76 35.91 3.51 -2.61
C LEU A 76 35.83 2.32 -3.55
N ARG A 77 36.69 1.32 -3.33
CA ARG A 77 36.68 0.06 -4.08
C ARG A 77 36.87 -1.09 -3.11
N LEU A 78 35.88 -1.97 -3.07
CA LEU A 78 36.01 -3.27 -2.41
C LEU A 78 36.77 -4.21 -3.36
N SER A 79 37.78 -4.90 -2.83
CA SER A 79 38.55 -5.92 -3.56
C SER A 79 38.66 -7.19 -2.71
N ALA A 80 38.53 -8.35 -3.37
CA ALA A 80 38.80 -9.62 -2.73
C ALA A 80 40.32 -9.86 -2.70
N GLY A 81 40.89 -10.03 -1.50
CA GLY A 81 42.31 -10.31 -1.28
C GLY A 81 43.05 -9.21 -0.50
N GLU A 82 44.21 -9.57 0.06
CA GLU A 82 45.04 -8.66 0.88
C GLU A 82 45.78 -7.61 0.03
N THR A 83 45.98 -7.89 -1.27
CA THR A 83 46.70 -6.99 -2.17
C THR A 83 45.71 -6.18 -2.99
N PRO A 84 45.62 -4.85 -2.80
CA PRO A 84 44.78 -4.01 -3.63
C PRO A 84 45.27 -4.08 -5.10
N PRO A 85 44.36 -3.93 -6.07
CA PRO A 85 44.76 -3.86 -7.47
C PRO A 85 45.80 -2.74 -7.68
N PRO A 86 46.85 -2.95 -8.51
CA PRO A 86 47.93 -1.98 -8.69
C PRO A 86 47.45 -0.58 -9.11
N GLU A 87 46.33 -0.52 -9.83
CA GLU A 87 45.65 0.71 -10.22
C GLU A 87 44.15 0.60 -9.88
N ALA A 88 43.80 0.93 -8.64
CA ALA A 88 42.42 0.80 -8.14
C ALA A 88 41.43 1.74 -8.83
N PHE A 89 41.89 2.95 -9.20
CA PHE A 89 41.10 4.04 -9.80
C PHE A 89 41.75 4.54 -11.09
N GLY A 90 42.07 3.61 -12.00
CA GLY A 90 42.72 3.90 -13.28
C GLY A 90 41.77 4.06 -14.46
N ARG A 91 42.32 4.03 -15.68
CA ARG A 91 41.53 4.14 -16.92
C ARG A 91 40.40 3.12 -17.03
N ALA A 92 40.61 1.89 -16.55
CA ALA A 92 39.57 0.86 -16.56
C ALA A 92 38.40 1.20 -15.62
N PHE A 93 38.68 1.81 -14.47
CA PHE A 93 37.64 2.25 -13.53
C PHE A 93 36.81 3.38 -14.15
N GLU A 94 37.47 4.40 -14.70
CA GLU A 94 36.80 5.52 -15.36
C GLU A 94 35.97 5.06 -16.57
N ALA A 95 36.50 4.11 -17.36
CA ALA A 95 35.76 3.51 -18.47
C ALA A 95 34.49 2.80 -17.98
N VAL A 96 34.56 1.99 -16.93
CA VAL A 96 33.37 1.30 -16.37
C VAL A 96 32.33 2.31 -15.88
N PHE A 97 32.73 3.36 -15.16
CA PHE A 97 31.80 4.40 -14.71
C PHE A 97 31.15 5.14 -15.88
N ALA A 98 31.94 5.52 -16.89
CA ALA A 98 31.43 6.15 -18.10
C ALA A 98 30.48 5.24 -18.86
N ASP A 99 30.78 3.94 -18.96
CA ASP A 99 29.95 2.94 -19.63
C ASP A 99 28.59 2.77 -18.91
N ARG A 100 28.59 2.60 -17.58
CA ARG A 100 27.34 2.51 -16.80
C ARG A 100 26.51 3.78 -16.85
N GLY A 101 27.16 4.95 -16.89
CA GLY A 101 26.49 6.24 -17.10
C GLY A 101 25.76 6.29 -18.44
N ARG A 102 26.46 5.95 -19.54
CA ARG A 102 25.86 5.90 -20.88
C ARG A 102 24.73 4.87 -20.96
N GLU A 103 24.90 3.67 -20.42
CA GLU A 103 23.84 2.66 -20.40
C GLU A 103 22.60 3.11 -19.61
N SER A 104 22.79 3.84 -18.51
CA SER A 104 21.69 4.44 -17.76
C SER A 104 20.97 5.53 -18.56
N ASP A 105 21.72 6.36 -19.30
CA ASP A 105 21.16 7.38 -20.20
C ASP A 105 20.39 6.73 -21.36
N GLU A 106 20.95 5.68 -21.96
CA GLU A 106 20.33 4.90 -23.03
C GLU A 106 19.04 4.22 -22.55
N PHE A 107 19.07 3.59 -21.38
CA PHE A 107 17.88 2.97 -20.76
C PHE A 107 16.77 4.00 -20.49
N ASP A 108 17.10 5.14 -19.89
CA ASP A 108 16.10 6.20 -19.65
C ASP A 108 15.54 6.77 -20.96
N GLY A 109 16.38 6.84 -22.00
CA GLY A 109 16.02 7.25 -23.35
C GLY A 109 15.04 6.32 -24.08
N LEU A 110 14.80 5.09 -23.59
CA LEU A 110 13.81 4.18 -24.15
C LEU A 110 12.36 4.62 -23.90
N PHE A 111 12.12 5.49 -22.92
CA PHE A 111 10.78 5.83 -22.46
C PHE A 111 10.34 7.20 -22.98
N ASP A 112 9.26 7.24 -23.75
CA ASP A 112 8.61 8.49 -24.13
C ASP A 112 7.91 9.12 -22.90
N VAL A 113 8.42 10.27 -22.48
CA VAL A 113 7.89 11.09 -21.37
C VAL A 113 7.25 12.38 -21.87
N GLY A 114 7.10 12.54 -23.20
CA GLY A 114 6.55 13.73 -23.83
C GLY A 114 7.48 14.95 -23.72
N LYS A 115 6.85 16.14 -23.86
CA LYS A 115 7.54 17.43 -23.81
C LYS A 115 7.66 17.90 -22.36
N LEU A 116 8.77 17.54 -21.72
CA LEU A 116 9.16 18.01 -20.40
C LEU A 116 10.38 18.94 -20.48
N SER A 117 10.46 19.89 -19.56
CA SER A 117 11.69 20.64 -19.28
C SER A 117 12.80 19.71 -18.78
N GLU A 118 14.04 20.16 -18.81
CA GLU A 118 15.17 19.37 -18.31
C GLU A 118 15.02 19.03 -16.81
N ALA A 119 14.48 19.97 -16.01
CA ALA A 119 14.22 19.75 -14.59
C ALA A 119 13.17 18.66 -14.37
N GLU A 120 12.06 18.69 -15.11
CA GLU A 120 11.01 17.67 -15.02
C GLU A 120 11.50 16.30 -15.49
N ARG A 121 12.34 16.24 -16.55
CA ARG A 121 12.98 14.97 -16.97
C ARG A 121 13.86 14.39 -15.88
N ARG A 122 14.64 15.23 -15.18
CA ARG A 122 15.44 14.78 -14.03
C ARG A 122 14.57 14.22 -12.91
N VAL A 123 13.43 14.85 -12.61
CA VAL A 123 12.48 14.34 -11.59
C VAL A 123 11.93 12.96 -11.99
N VAL A 124 11.53 12.78 -13.26
CA VAL A 124 11.03 11.49 -13.76
C VAL A 124 12.11 10.40 -13.71
N ARG A 125 13.34 10.72 -14.11
CA ARG A 125 14.46 9.78 -14.03
C ARG A 125 14.77 9.40 -12.58
N GLN A 126 14.80 10.37 -11.68
CA GLN A 126 15.06 10.15 -10.26
C GLN A 126 13.96 9.33 -9.60
N SER A 127 12.68 9.52 -9.96
CA SER A 127 11.58 8.73 -9.39
C SER A 127 11.64 7.26 -9.81
N ARG A 128 11.97 6.98 -11.08
CA ARG A 128 12.24 5.60 -11.56
C ARG A 128 13.43 4.98 -10.84
N ALA A 129 14.53 5.73 -10.72
CA ALA A 129 15.72 5.27 -10.02
C ALA A 129 15.43 4.99 -8.54
N GLY A 130 14.62 5.83 -7.89
CA GLY A 130 14.16 5.62 -6.51
C GLY A 130 13.41 4.30 -6.36
N LEU A 131 12.43 4.03 -7.21
CA LEU A 131 11.69 2.76 -7.21
C LEU A 131 12.60 1.54 -7.44
N LEU A 132 13.55 1.62 -8.39
CA LEU A 132 14.51 0.55 -8.62
C LEU A 132 15.45 0.34 -7.42
N TRP A 133 15.84 1.42 -6.75
CA TRP A 133 16.76 1.40 -5.62
C TRP A 133 16.10 0.99 -4.30
N SER A 134 14.77 1.09 -4.18
CA SER A 134 13.99 0.59 -3.04
C SER A 134 13.72 -0.92 -3.12
N LYS A 135 14.20 -1.62 -4.16
CA LYS A 135 14.18 -3.08 -4.20
C LYS A 135 15.16 -3.64 -3.16
N GLN A 136 14.67 -4.39 -2.18
CA GLN A 136 15.48 -4.97 -1.11
C GLN A 136 15.31 -6.48 -1.03
N PHE A 137 16.41 -7.20 -0.78
CA PHE A 137 16.33 -8.60 -0.39
C PHE A 137 15.71 -8.69 1.00
N TYR A 138 14.54 -9.31 1.10
CA TYR A 138 13.78 -9.44 2.32
C TYR A 138 13.65 -10.91 2.69
N HIS A 139 14.25 -11.28 3.83
CA HIS A 139 14.23 -12.64 4.35
C HIS A 139 13.56 -12.64 5.72
N TYR A 140 12.34 -13.18 5.77
CA TYR A 140 11.54 -13.29 6.98
C TYR A 140 10.77 -14.61 6.96
N GLY A 141 11.11 -15.53 7.87
CA GLY A 141 10.35 -16.74 8.13
C GLY A 141 9.56 -16.58 9.41
N ALA A 142 8.21 -16.61 9.36
CA ALA A 142 7.39 -16.36 10.54
C ALA A 142 7.64 -17.37 11.67
N ALA A 143 7.80 -18.66 11.34
CA ALA A 143 8.19 -19.70 12.31
C ALA A 143 9.58 -19.45 12.93
N ASP A 144 10.57 -19.14 12.09
CA ASP A 144 11.95 -18.92 12.53
C ASP A 144 12.03 -17.70 13.46
N TRP A 145 11.33 -16.63 13.10
CA TRP A 145 11.24 -15.41 13.91
C TRP A 145 10.58 -15.69 15.26
N GLN A 146 9.46 -16.43 15.30
CA GLN A 146 8.76 -16.73 16.54
C GLN A 146 9.61 -17.60 17.47
N LYS A 147 10.33 -18.59 16.93
CA LYS A 147 11.24 -19.44 17.70
C LYS A 147 12.38 -18.65 18.35
N GLY A 148 12.79 -17.56 17.71
CA GLY A 148 13.92 -16.73 18.12
C GLY A 148 15.27 -17.37 17.82
N ASP A 149 16.32 -16.57 17.96
CA ASP A 149 17.69 -16.99 17.68
C ASP A 149 18.32 -17.64 18.94
N PRO A 150 19.02 -18.77 18.82
CA PRO A 150 19.73 -19.40 19.93
C PRO A 150 20.69 -18.41 20.63
N GLY A 151 20.61 -18.31 21.96
CA GLY A 151 21.53 -17.48 22.74
C GLY A 151 21.25 -15.97 22.70
N THR A 152 20.11 -15.53 22.18
CA THR A 152 19.70 -14.10 22.21
C THR A 152 18.84 -13.76 23.43
N LEU A 153 18.87 -12.48 23.84
CA LEU A 153 18.01 -11.93 24.90
C LEU A 153 16.95 -11.00 24.27
N PRO A 154 15.68 -11.07 24.71
CA PRO A 154 15.16 -12.02 25.70
C PRO A 154 15.16 -13.45 25.18
N ALA A 155 15.44 -14.41 26.06
CA ALA A 155 15.48 -15.83 25.71
C ALA A 155 14.06 -16.37 25.51
N GLY A 156 13.81 -17.06 24.40
CA GLY A 156 12.55 -17.75 24.12
C GLY A 156 11.71 -17.11 23.01
N SER A 157 10.44 -17.52 22.95
CA SER A 157 9.49 -17.10 21.91
C SER A 157 9.32 -15.58 21.85
N ARG A 158 9.37 -14.99 20.65
CA ARG A 158 9.26 -13.52 20.42
C ARG A 158 7.83 -12.97 20.54
N GLY A 159 7.01 -13.57 21.39
CA GLY A 159 5.61 -13.17 21.61
C GLY A 159 4.65 -13.69 20.51
N ASN A 160 3.48 -13.06 20.42
CA ASN A 160 2.37 -13.51 19.57
C ASN A 160 2.27 -12.76 18.23
N ARG A 161 3.20 -11.84 17.91
CA ARG A 161 3.17 -11.13 16.63
C ARG A 161 3.15 -12.15 15.49
N ASN A 162 2.17 -12.01 14.59
CA ASN A 162 2.02 -12.87 13.41
C ASN A 162 1.93 -14.37 13.71
N ALA A 163 1.48 -14.78 14.90
CA ALA A 163 1.44 -16.18 15.30
C ALA A 163 0.62 -17.07 14.34
N GLU A 164 -0.48 -16.55 13.79
CA GLU A 164 -1.34 -17.23 12.80
C GLU A 164 -0.63 -17.51 11.46
N TRP A 165 0.48 -16.83 11.18
CA TRP A 165 1.22 -16.93 9.91
C TRP A 165 2.42 -17.87 9.99
N THR A 166 2.74 -18.37 11.18
CA THR A 166 3.96 -19.14 11.47
C THR A 166 4.10 -20.40 10.62
N GLN A 167 2.99 -21.05 10.27
CA GLN A 167 2.99 -22.26 9.46
C GLN A 167 3.00 -22.01 7.94
N HIS A 168 2.91 -20.74 7.51
CA HIS A 168 2.53 -20.40 6.14
C HIS A 168 3.46 -19.38 5.48
N LEU A 169 3.86 -18.32 6.19
CA LEU A 169 4.60 -17.22 5.58
C LEU A 169 6.12 -17.44 5.62
N TYR A 170 6.74 -17.41 4.44
CA TYR A 170 8.19 -17.45 4.28
C TYR A 170 8.63 -16.53 3.14
N ASN A 171 9.13 -15.34 3.48
CA ASN A 171 9.66 -14.39 2.52
C ASN A 171 11.15 -14.65 2.29
N ARG A 172 11.59 -14.73 1.02
CA ARG A 172 13.01 -14.84 0.67
C ARG A 172 13.24 -14.34 -0.75
N ASP A 173 12.86 -13.09 -1.00
CA ASP A 173 12.80 -12.53 -2.34
C ASP A 173 13.31 -11.09 -2.34
N VAL A 174 13.63 -10.57 -3.52
CA VAL A 174 13.83 -9.12 -3.70
C VAL A 174 12.46 -8.49 -3.88
N ILE A 175 12.08 -7.59 -2.97
CA ILE A 175 10.76 -6.97 -2.92
C ILE A 175 10.89 -5.45 -3.04
N SER A 176 9.94 -4.80 -3.71
CA SER A 176 9.85 -3.34 -3.75
C SER A 176 9.35 -2.80 -2.41
N MET A 177 10.17 -2.01 -1.72
CA MET A 177 9.80 -1.39 -0.44
C MET A 177 9.27 0.04 -0.63
N PRO A 178 8.39 0.54 0.26
CA PRO A 178 7.98 1.94 0.28
C PRO A 178 9.17 2.88 0.45
N ASP A 179 10.05 2.56 1.41
CA ASP A 179 11.30 3.27 1.63
C ASP A 179 12.41 2.28 2.05
N LYS A 180 13.66 2.58 1.72
CA LYS A 180 14.79 1.69 2.01
C LYS A 180 15.35 1.81 3.42
N TRP A 181 14.98 2.86 4.16
CA TRP A 181 15.54 3.27 5.43
C TRP A 181 14.50 3.26 6.55
N GLU A 182 13.41 4.00 6.39
CA GLU A 182 12.33 4.15 7.38
C GLU A 182 11.37 2.96 7.35
N TYR A 183 11.04 2.48 6.15
CA TYR A 183 10.13 1.37 5.92
C TYR A 183 10.81 0.21 5.16
N PRO A 184 11.90 -0.40 5.68
CA PRO A 184 12.67 -1.46 5.01
C PRO A 184 11.94 -2.83 5.04
N TRP A 185 10.63 -2.80 4.92
CA TRP A 185 9.68 -3.90 4.96
C TRP A 185 8.55 -3.60 3.98
N TYR A 186 7.88 -4.63 3.48
CA TYR A 186 6.81 -4.43 2.50
C TYR A 186 5.49 -4.06 3.17
N ALA A 187 4.77 -3.16 2.53
CA ALA A 187 3.33 -3.00 2.70
C ALA A 187 2.66 -3.39 1.39
N THR A 188 1.77 -4.38 1.43
CA THR A 188 1.23 -4.95 0.17
C THR A 188 0.36 -3.95 -0.60
N TRP A 189 -0.29 -3.02 0.10
CA TRP A 189 -1.08 -1.97 -0.55
C TRP A 189 -0.19 -0.90 -1.24
N ASP A 190 0.93 -0.46 -0.64
CA ASP A 190 1.94 0.37 -1.31
C ASP A 190 2.50 -0.31 -2.56
N LEU A 191 2.80 -1.61 -2.43
CA LEU A 191 3.33 -2.43 -3.52
C LEU A 191 2.38 -2.44 -4.74
N ALA A 192 1.06 -2.40 -4.55
CA ALA A 192 0.11 -2.25 -5.65
C ALA A 192 0.39 -0.98 -6.48
N PHE A 193 0.67 0.16 -5.84
CA PHE A 193 1.02 1.41 -6.52
C PHE A 193 2.40 1.36 -7.17
N HIS A 194 3.40 0.80 -6.46
CA HIS A 194 4.76 0.64 -7.00
C HIS A 194 4.74 -0.10 -8.33
N LEU A 195 4.01 -1.21 -8.41
CA LEU A 195 4.05 -2.10 -9.57
C LEU A 195 3.26 -1.54 -10.76
N VAL A 196 2.23 -0.72 -10.52
CA VAL A 196 1.56 0.04 -11.59
C VAL A 196 2.50 1.08 -12.19
N ALA A 197 3.31 1.76 -11.37
CA ALA A 197 4.31 2.69 -11.85
C ALA A 197 5.45 1.95 -12.59
N MET A 198 5.97 0.86 -12.00
CA MET A 198 7.05 0.04 -12.56
C MET A 198 6.66 -0.66 -13.86
N ALA A 199 5.40 -1.02 -14.08
CA ALA A 199 4.97 -1.70 -15.31
C ALA A 199 5.32 -0.95 -16.61
N LYS A 200 5.60 0.36 -16.52
CA LYS A 200 6.04 1.18 -17.65
C LYS A 200 7.51 0.98 -18.03
N PHE A 201 8.36 0.49 -17.12
CA PHE A 201 9.81 0.37 -17.34
C PHE A 201 10.43 -0.96 -16.87
N ASP A 202 9.72 -1.74 -16.05
CA ASP A 202 10.10 -3.08 -15.59
C ASP A 202 8.84 -3.97 -15.46
N PRO A 203 8.21 -4.32 -16.59
CA PRO A 203 6.94 -5.04 -16.62
C PRO A 203 7.01 -6.47 -16.10
N GLU A 204 8.16 -7.14 -16.23
CA GLU A 204 8.35 -8.52 -15.76
C GLU A 204 8.41 -8.54 -14.22
N PHE A 205 9.24 -7.69 -13.61
CA PHE A 205 9.28 -7.56 -12.16
C PHE A 205 7.90 -7.17 -11.59
N ALA A 206 7.18 -6.26 -12.26
CA ALA A 206 5.83 -5.87 -11.84
C ALA A 206 4.87 -7.07 -11.76
N LYS A 207 4.86 -7.93 -12.77
CA LYS A 207 4.02 -9.14 -12.79
C LYS A 207 4.47 -10.18 -11.77
N ASP A 208 5.77 -10.41 -11.66
CA ASP A 208 6.33 -11.41 -10.75
C ASP A 208 6.05 -11.06 -9.29
N GLN A 209 6.17 -9.79 -8.91
CA GLN A 209 5.84 -9.31 -7.58
C GLN A 209 4.33 -9.42 -7.28
N LEU A 210 3.45 -9.09 -8.22
CA LEU A 210 2.01 -9.28 -8.03
C LEU A 210 1.65 -10.76 -7.85
N ILE A 211 2.30 -11.67 -8.57
CA ILE A 211 2.13 -13.11 -8.37
C ILE A 211 2.72 -13.54 -7.02
N LEU A 212 3.86 -12.98 -6.60
CA LEU A 212 4.59 -13.38 -5.39
C LEU A 212 3.68 -13.37 -4.16
N PHE A 213 2.94 -12.28 -3.94
CA PHE A 213 2.02 -12.12 -2.80
C PHE A 213 0.77 -13.02 -2.86
N LEU A 214 0.58 -13.73 -3.97
CA LEU A 214 -0.51 -14.69 -4.18
C LEU A 214 -0.02 -16.16 -4.13
N ARG A 215 1.27 -16.38 -3.91
CA ARG A 215 1.87 -17.73 -3.80
C ARG A 215 1.53 -18.38 -2.46
N GLU A 216 1.64 -19.70 -2.43
CA GLU A 216 1.23 -20.56 -1.32
C GLU A 216 2.02 -20.34 -0.02
N TRP A 217 3.21 -19.75 -0.11
CA TRP A 217 4.06 -19.40 1.03
C TRP A 217 4.08 -17.89 1.35
N TYR A 218 3.18 -17.12 0.73
CA TYR A 218 2.91 -15.71 1.04
C TYR A 218 1.45 -15.51 1.44
N MET A 219 0.50 -15.98 0.62
CA MET A 219 -0.93 -15.90 0.90
C MET A 219 -1.32 -16.95 1.94
N HIS A 220 -2.05 -16.52 2.97
CA HIS A 220 -2.59 -17.43 3.97
C HIS A 220 -3.61 -18.40 3.35
N PRO A 221 -3.71 -19.67 3.77
CA PRO A 221 -4.64 -20.65 3.20
C PRO A 221 -6.13 -20.26 3.22
N ASN A 222 -6.52 -19.31 4.08
CA ASN A 222 -7.88 -18.77 4.13
C ASN A 222 -8.15 -17.67 3.08
N GLY A 223 -7.16 -17.28 2.28
CA GLY A 223 -7.23 -16.22 1.26
C GLY A 223 -6.67 -14.87 1.67
N ALA A 224 -6.23 -14.67 2.92
CA ALA A 224 -5.63 -13.40 3.35
C ALA A 224 -4.28 -13.15 2.65
N ILE A 225 -4.06 -11.92 2.20
CA ILE A 225 -2.77 -11.45 1.70
C ILE A 225 -2.08 -10.72 2.86
N PRO A 226 -0.79 -10.95 3.13
CA PRO A 226 -0.12 -10.36 4.30
C PRO A 226 -0.08 -8.83 4.15
N ALA A 227 -0.51 -8.10 5.17
CA ALA A 227 -0.52 -6.64 5.13
C ALA A 227 0.90 -6.05 5.19
N TYR A 228 1.59 -6.18 6.32
CA TYR A 228 2.96 -5.69 6.54
C TYR A 228 3.65 -6.39 7.72
N GLU A 229 4.96 -6.18 7.88
CA GLU A 229 5.82 -6.91 8.84
C GLU A 229 5.28 -6.94 10.28
N PHE A 230 4.70 -5.85 10.76
CA PHE A 230 4.25 -5.74 12.15
C PHE A 230 2.94 -6.49 12.44
N ASP A 231 2.05 -6.56 11.45
CA ASP A 231 0.80 -7.32 11.53
C ASP A 231 0.38 -7.78 10.13
N PHE A 232 0.62 -9.04 9.79
CA PHE A 232 0.21 -9.60 8.51
C PHE A 232 -1.30 -9.82 8.42
N SER A 233 -2.00 -9.90 9.56
CA SER A 233 -3.45 -10.11 9.63
C SER A 233 -4.25 -8.81 9.52
N ASP A 234 -3.59 -7.65 9.61
CA ASP A 234 -4.29 -6.38 9.49
C ASP A 234 -4.90 -6.19 8.10
N VAL A 235 -5.83 -5.26 8.00
CA VAL A 235 -6.61 -5.00 6.81
C VAL A 235 -6.12 -3.71 6.16
N THR A 236 -5.60 -3.87 4.95
CA THR A 236 -5.18 -2.77 4.09
C THR A 236 -6.10 -2.68 2.86
N PRO A 237 -6.10 -1.57 2.11
CA PRO A 237 -6.92 -1.44 0.91
C PRO A 237 -6.65 -2.60 -0.06
N PRO A 238 -7.68 -3.34 -0.53
CA PRO A 238 -7.54 -4.50 -1.40
C PRO A 238 -7.22 -4.13 -2.86
N LEU A 239 -6.15 -3.36 -3.06
CA LEU A 239 -5.72 -2.82 -4.35
C LEU A 239 -5.04 -3.85 -5.27
N HIS A 240 -4.78 -5.06 -4.77
CA HIS A 240 -3.99 -6.06 -5.50
C HIS A 240 -4.64 -6.49 -6.83
N ALA A 241 -5.98 -6.64 -6.84
CA ALA A 241 -6.72 -6.93 -8.06
C ALA A 241 -6.62 -5.79 -9.06
N TRP A 242 -6.75 -4.54 -8.59
CA TRP A 242 -6.59 -3.35 -9.43
C TRP A 242 -5.19 -3.29 -10.03
N ALA A 243 -4.15 -3.53 -9.24
CA ALA A 243 -2.78 -3.53 -9.74
C ALA A 243 -2.58 -4.62 -10.80
N CYS A 244 -3.08 -5.85 -10.58
CA CYS A 244 -3.05 -6.91 -11.59
C CYS A 244 -3.73 -6.47 -12.90
N TRP A 245 -4.92 -5.89 -12.81
CA TRP A 245 -5.65 -5.39 -13.97
C TRP A 245 -4.92 -4.25 -14.69
N ARG A 246 -4.35 -3.30 -13.95
CA ARG A 246 -3.60 -2.17 -14.52
C ARG A 246 -2.30 -2.62 -15.16
N VAL A 247 -1.51 -3.46 -14.51
CA VAL A 247 -0.26 -4.01 -15.06
C VAL A 247 -0.56 -4.84 -16.32
N TYR A 248 -1.58 -5.70 -16.30
CA TYR A 248 -2.03 -6.42 -17.50
C TYR A 248 -2.33 -5.48 -18.67
N LYS A 249 -3.04 -4.37 -18.43
CA LYS A 249 -3.37 -3.37 -19.46
C LYS A 249 -2.19 -2.54 -19.94
N LEU A 250 -1.25 -2.21 -19.05
CA LEU A 250 -0.11 -1.35 -19.33
C LEU A 250 1.03 -2.08 -20.07
N THR A 251 1.17 -3.38 -19.85
CA THR A 251 2.30 -4.15 -20.39
C THR A 251 2.15 -4.57 -21.86
N ALA A 252 0.96 -4.44 -22.46
CA ALA A 252 0.72 -4.72 -23.88
C ALA A 252 -0.60 -4.12 -24.40
N PRO A 253 -0.72 -3.85 -25.72
CA PRO A 253 -1.97 -3.44 -26.34
C PRO A 253 -3.03 -4.57 -26.30
N LYS A 254 -4.32 -4.20 -26.38
CA LYS A 254 -5.46 -5.15 -26.42
C LYS A 254 -5.20 -6.23 -27.49
N GLY A 255 -5.47 -7.50 -27.16
CA GLY A 255 -5.21 -8.66 -28.01
C GLY A 255 -3.78 -9.24 -27.97
N LYS A 256 -2.81 -8.56 -27.32
CA LYS A 256 -1.44 -9.09 -27.10
C LYS A 256 -1.05 -9.17 -25.63
N ARG A 257 -2.02 -9.02 -24.73
CA ARG A 257 -1.79 -8.99 -23.30
C ARG A 257 -1.61 -10.40 -22.74
N ASP A 258 -0.90 -10.46 -21.63
CA ASP A 258 -0.53 -11.71 -20.96
C ASP A 258 -1.71 -12.31 -20.20
N ARG A 259 -2.55 -13.06 -20.92
CA ARG A 259 -3.78 -13.68 -20.37
C ARG A 259 -3.46 -14.74 -19.33
N LEU A 260 -2.31 -15.40 -19.43
CA LEU A 260 -1.87 -16.38 -18.42
C LEU A 260 -1.59 -15.70 -17.08
N PHE A 261 -0.89 -14.55 -17.07
CA PHE A 261 -0.73 -13.73 -15.87
C PHE A 261 -2.09 -13.35 -15.27
N LEU A 262 -3.03 -12.90 -16.11
CA LEU A 262 -4.35 -12.48 -15.66
C LEU A 262 -5.14 -13.65 -15.03
N ALA A 263 -5.17 -14.81 -15.67
CA ALA A 263 -5.84 -16.00 -15.15
C ALA A 263 -5.22 -16.49 -13.83
N ARG A 264 -3.88 -16.51 -13.73
CA ARG A 264 -3.16 -16.90 -12.50
C ARG A 264 -3.52 -16.02 -11.31
N THR A 265 -3.54 -14.71 -11.52
CA THR A 265 -3.87 -13.74 -10.47
C THR A 265 -5.36 -13.79 -10.14
N PHE A 266 -6.24 -13.86 -11.13
CA PHE A 266 -7.70 -13.95 -10.97
C PHE A 266 -8.13 -15.06 -10.02
N HIS A 267 -7.64 -16.29 -10.20
CA HIS A 267 -8.02 -17.42 -9.34
C HIS A 267 -7.60 -17.23 -7.88
N LYS A 268 -6.43 -16.63 -7.62
CA LYS A 268 -5.96 -16.37 -6.26
C LYS A 268 -6.70 -15.20 -5.63
N LEU A 269 -7.03 -14.18 -6.42
CA LEU A 269 -7.84 -13.04 -6.00
C LEU A 269 -9.28 -13.46 -5.67
N LEU A 270 -9.84 -14.49 -6.32
CA LEU A 270 -11.13 -15.07 -5.90
C LEU A 270 -11.11 -15.58 -4.44
N LEU A 271 -10.00 -16.21 -4.02
CA LEU A 271 -9.82 -16.66 -2.63
C LEU A 271 -9.77 -15.47 -1.68
N ASN A 272 -9.01 -14.44 -2.06
CA ASN A 272 -8.89 -13.23 -1.26
C ASN A 272 -10.20 -12.44 -1.17
N PHE A 273 -10.95 -12.31 -2.27
CA PHE A 273 -12.28 -11.73 -2.25
C PHE A 273 -13.23 -12.51 -1.32
N THR A 274 -13.18 -13.84 -1.36
CA THR A 274 -13.99 -14.71 -0.49
C THR A 274 -13.61 -14.54 0.99
N TRP A 275 -12.32 -14.37 1.28
CA TRP A 275 -11.86 -14.03 2.63
C TRP A 275 -12.48 -12.72 3.12
N TRP A 276 -12.48 -11.68 2.29
CA TRP A 276 -13.09 -10.39 2.61
C TRP A 276 -14.58 -10.52 2.95
N VAL A 277 -15.36 -11.15 2.07
CA VAL A 277 -16.80 -11.38 2.30
C VAL A 277 -17.04 -12.12 3.61
N ASN A 278 -16.27 -13.16 3.90
CA ASN A 278 -16.50 -13.98 5.08
C ASN A 278 -15.97 -13.39 6.39
N ARG A 279 -15.00 -12.46 6.34
CA ARG A 279 -14.31 -11.95 7.54
C ARG A 279 -14.57 -10.49 7.83
N LYS A 280 -15.02 -9.72 6.85
CA LYS A 280 -15.13 -8.25 6.93
C LYS A 280 -16.54 -7.73 6.65
N ASP A 281 -17.46 -8.56 6.17
CA ASP A 281 -18.92 -8.31 6.18
C ASP A 281 -19.57 -9.20 7.26
N THR A 282 -19.42 -8.80 8.53
CA THR A 282 -19.77 -9.68 9.67
C THR A 282 -21.27 -9.97 9.79
N GLU A 283 -22.12 -9.08 9.29
CA GLU A 283 -23.58 -9.19 9.35
C GLU A 283 -24.19 -9.72 8.04
N GLY A 284 -23.38 -9.92 6.99
CA GLY A 284 -23.84 -10.35 5.67
C GLY A 284 -24.73 -9.31 4.98
N GLN A 285 -24.52 -8.03 5.27
CA GLN A 285 -25.32 -6.90 4.77
C GLN A 285 -24.64 -6.17 3.61
N ASN A 286 -23.48 -6.67 3.13
CA ASN A 286 -22.65 -6.03 2.10
C ASN A 286 -22.08 -4.67 2.55
N VAL A 287 -21.89 -4.51 3.87
CA VAL A 287 -21.19 -3.38 4.49
C VAL A 287 -19.96 -3.93 5.18
N PHE A 288 -18.80 -3.40 4.80
CA PHE A 288 -17.51 -3.96 5.20
C PHE A 288 -16.87 -3.10 6.29
N SER A 289 -16.07 -3.75 7.14
CA SER A 289 -15.38 -3.11 8.24
C SER A 289 -14.06 -3.81 8.61
N GLY A 290 -13.18 -3.05 9.26
CA GLY A 290 -12.02 -3.52 9.99
C GLY A 290 -10.70 -3.01 9.41
N GLY A 291 -9.76 -2.72 10.32
CA GLY A 291 -8.44 -2.20 10.02
C GLY A 291 -8.45 -0.72 9.61
N PHE A 292 -7.26 -0.14 9.51
CA PHE A 292 -7.05 1.27 9.20
C PHE A 292 -7.10 1.60 7.70
N LEU A 293 -7.00 0.59 6.82
CA LEU A 293 -7.13 0.73 5.37
C LEU A 293 -6.20 1.81 4.77
N GLY A 294 -4.95 1.87 5.25
CA GLY A 294 -3.94 2.80 4.74
C GLY A 294 -4.08 4.24 5.22
N MET A 295 -5.03 4.51 6.15
CA MET A 295 -5.42 5.86 6.54
C MET A 295 -5.60 5.98 8.08
N ASP A 296 -4.47 5.96 8.80
CA ASP A 296 -4.40 5.81 10.26
C ASP A 296 -5.12 6.92 11.04
N ASN A 297 -4.85 8.19 10.71
CA ASN A 297 -5.17 9.34 11.56
C ASN A 297 -6.24 10.28 11.00
N ILE A 298 -7.06 9.81 10.07
CA ILE A 298 -8.13 10.62 9.44
C ILE A 298 -9.54 10.18 9.86
N GLY A 299 -9.62 9.28 10.85
CA GLY A 299 -10.84 8.80 11.49
C GLY A 299 -10.91 9.18 12.97
N VAL A 300 -12.05 8.91 13.60
CA VAL A 300 -12.30 9.25 15.01
C VAL A 300 -11.62 8.28 15.98
N PHE A 301 -11.47 7.02 15.57
CA PHE A 301 -10.95 5.92 16.38
C PHE A 301 -9.82 5.21 15.64
N ASP A 302 -8.93 4.56 16.40
CA ASP A 302 -8.09 3.49 15.88
C ASP A 302 -9.02 2.34 15.44
N ARG A 303 -9.05 2.11 14.13
CA ARG A 303 -9.95 1.16 13.46
C ARG A 303 -9.49 -0.30 13.62
N SER A 304 -8.30 -0.52 14.15
CA SER A 304 -7.74 -1.83 14.47
C SER A 304 -7.95 -2.21 15.95
N SER A 305 -8.40 -1.26 16.78
CA SER A 305 -8.68 -1.47 18.20
C SER A 305 -10.18 -1.64 18.53
N PRO A 306 -10.54 -2.29 19.65
CA PRO A 306 -11.92 -2.32 20.13
C PRO A 306 -12.47 -0.90 20.35
N LEU A 307 -13.71 -0.65 19.90
CA LEU A 307 -14.35 0.65 20.06
C LEU A 307 -14.70 0.90 21.53
N PRO A 308 -14.56 2.13 22.04
CA PRO A 308 -14.91 2.49 23.42
C PRO A 308 -16.37 2.18 23.72
N THR A 309 -17.27 2.37 22.74
CA THR A 309 -18.70 2.11 22.90
C THR A 309 -19.08 0.63 22.92
N GLY A 310 -18.14 -0.30 22.72
CA GLY A 310 -18.41 -1.73 22.57
C GLY A 310 -19.25 -2.09 21.34
N GLY A 311 -19.47 -1.12 20.44
CA GLY A 311 -20.22 -1.25 19.21
C GLY A 311 -19.38 -1.74 18.02
N THR A 312 -19.94 -1.58 16.82
CA THR A 312 -19.23 -1.84 15.55
C THR A 312 -19.16 -0.59 14.69
N LEU A 313 -18.11 -0.50 13.87
CA LEU A 313 -17.92 0.59 12.92
C LEU A 313 -18.17 0.07 11.51
N GLU A 314 -19.18 0.61 10.85
CA GLU A 314 -19.41 0.40 9.42
C GLU A 314 -18.62 1.46 8.64
N GLN A 315 -17.73 1.00 7.76
CA GLN A 315 -16.73 1.87 7.15
C GLN A 315 -17.07 2.18 5.69
N ALA A 316 -17.16 3.46 5.34
CA ALA A 316 -17.46 3.93 3.99
C ALA A 316 -16.36 3.55 3.00
N ASP A 317 -15.10 3.69 3.41
CA ASP A 317 -13.93 3.33 2.60
C ASP A 317 -13.78 1.81 2.43
N ALA A 318 -13.91 1.01 3.49
CA ALA A 318 -13.84 -0.45 3.39
C ALA A 318 -14.87 -1.00 2.40
N THR A 319 -16.10 -0.50 2.50
CA THR A 319 -17.22 -0.90 1.66
C THR A 319 -17.01 -0.45 0.21
N ALA A 320 -16.53 0.79 0.01
CA ALA A 320 -16.16 1.30 -1.31
C ALA A 320 -15.03 0.50 -1.97
N TRP A 321 -14.00 0.13 -1.21
CA TRP A 321 -12.90 -0.69 -1.71
C TRP A 321 -13.37 -2.07 -2.17
N MET A 322 -14.35 -2.67 -1.48
CA MET A 322 -14.93 -3.94 -1.91
C MET A 322 -15.82 -3.79 -3.16
N ALA A 323 -16.53 -2.68 -3.31
CA ALA A 323 -17.20 -2.36 -4.57
C ALA A 323 -16.19 -2.22 -5.72
N PHE A 324 -15.08 -1.52 -5.50
CA PHE A 324 -14.00 -1.36 -6.47
C PHE A 324 -13.31 -2.69 -6.82
N TYR A 325 -13.14 -3.58 -5.83
CA TYR A 325 -12.68 -4.94 -6.05
C TYR A 325 -13.68 -5.70 -6.93
N CYS A 326 -14.98 -5.63 -6.63
CA CYS A 326 -16.02 -6.27 -7.44
C CYS A 326 -15.95 -5.82 -8.91
N THR A 327 -15.90 -4.50 -9.18
CA THR A 327 -15.86 -4.00 -10.56
C THR A 327 -14.57 -4.39 -11.28
N THR A 328 -13.44 -4.40 -10.57
CA THR A 328 -12.16 -4.86 -11.13
C THR A 328 -12.21 -6.34 -11.50
N MET A 329 -12.71 -7.20 -10.61
CA MET A 329 -12.82 -8.63 -10.88
C MET A 329 -13.87 -8.94 -11.96
N LEU A 330 -14.94 -8.16 -12.04
CA LEU A 330 -15.88 -8.20 -13.17
C LEU A 330 -15.16 -7.91 -14.49
N ALA A 331 -14.38 -6.83 -14.56
CA ALA A 331 -13.62 -6.48 -15.77
C ALA A 331 -12.61 -7.57 -16.16
N MET A 332 -11.90 -8.13 -15.19
CA MET A 332 -10.98 -9.26 -15.41
C MET A 332 -11.73 -10.50 -15.91
N ALA A 333 -12.88 -10.83 -15.32
CA ALA A 333 -13.69 -11.98 -15.72
C ALA A 333 -14.22 -11.83 -17.15
N LEU A 334 -14.72 -10.64 -17.53
CA LEU A 334 -15.18 -10.37 -18.89
C LEU A 334 -14.03 -10.44 -19.92
N GLU A 335 -12.84 -9.92 -19.58
CA GLU A 335 -11.66 -10.08 -20.43
C GLU A 335 -11.29 -11.55 -20.61
N LEU A 336 -11.34 -12.37 -19.54
CA LEU A 336 -11.04 -13.80 -19.64
C LEU A 336 -12.15 -14.58 -20.39
N ALA A 337 -13.42 -14.19 -20.20
CA ALA A 337 -14.59 -14.79 -20.81
C ALA A 337 -14.60 -14.71 -22.34
N SER A 338 -13.89 -13.75 -22.93
CA SER A 338 -13.80 -13.60 -24.39
C SER A 338 -13.21 -14.82 -25.12
N GLU A 339 -12.50 -15.70 -24.40
CA GLU A 339 -11.92 -16.94 -24.95
C GLU A 339 -12.27 -18.18 -24.13
N ASP A 340 -12.65 -18.04 -22.86
CA ASP A 340 -13.05 -19.15 -21.99
C ASP A 340 -14.39 -18.83 -21.30
N PRO A 341 -15.51 -19.43 -21.74
CA PRO A 341 -16.83 -19.12 -21.21
C PRO A 341 -16.99 -19.47 -19.71
N ALA A 342 -16.09 -20.23 -19.10
CA ALA A 342 -16.14 -20.53 -17.66
C ALA A 342 -16.09 -19.26 -16.78
N TYR A 343 -15.48 -18.18 -17.28
CA TYR A 343 -15.38 -16.91 -16.54
C TYR A 343 -16.67 -16.08 -16.58
N GLU A 344 -17.61 -16.39 -17.48
CA GLU A 344 -18.87 -15.67 -17.65
C GLU A 344 -19.79 -15.81 -16.43
N ASP A 345 -19.79 -16.99 -15.81
CA ASP A 345 -20.53 -17.27 -14.57
C ASP A 345 -20.01 -16.43 -13.42
N VAL A 346 -18.69 -16.28 -13.35
CA VAL A 346 -18.03 -15.50 -12.30
C VAL A 346 -18.24 -14.00 -12.51
N ALA A 347 -18.27 -13.53 -13.77
CA ALA A 347 -18.61 -12.14 -14.09
C ALA A 347 -19.99 -11.77 -13.55
N SER A 348 -21.00 -12.64 -13.74
CA SER A 348 -22.36 -12.41 -13.25
C SER A 348 -22.39 -12.21 -11.73
N LYS A 349 -21.66 -13.05 -10.99
CA LYS A 349 -21.51 -12.92 -9.52
C LYS A 349 -20.95 -11.56 -9.11
N PHE A 350 -19.93 -11.05 -9.80
CA PHE A 350 -19.29 -9.78 -9.41
C PHE A 350 -20.16 -8.58 -9.74
N PHE A 351 -20.92 -8.65 -10.84
CA PHE A 351 -21.93 -7.66 -11.17
C PHE A 351 -23.01 -7.59 -10.08
N GLU A 352 -23.64 -8.72 -9.74
CA GLU A 352 -24.70 -8.76 -8.72
C GLU A 352 -24.21 -8.30 -7.35
N HIS A 353 -23.00 -8.70 -6.96
CA HIS A 353 -22.40 -8.32 -5.68
C HIS A 353 -22.04 -6.82 -5.65
N PHE A 354 -21.55 -6.24 -6.74
CA PHE A 354 -21.35 -4.79 -6.83
C PHE A 354 -22.66 -4.03 -6.62
N VAL A 355 -23.74 -4.45 -7.28
CA VAL A 355 -25.05 -3.82 -7.13
C VAL A 355 -25.54 -3.90 -5.67
N ALA A 356 -25.35 -5.03 -5.01
CA ALA A 356 -25.72 -5.20 -3.60
C ALA A 356 -24.92 -4.27 -2.67
N ILE A 357 -23.62 -4.09 -2.90
CA ILE A 357 -22.80 -3.15 -2.13
C ILE A 357 -23.25 -1.71 -2.38
N ALA A 358 -23.44 -1.31 -3.63
CA ALA A 358 -23.85 0.05 -3.98
C ALA A 358 -25.21 0.41 -3.33
N ASP A 359 -26.16 -0.52 -3.31
CA ASP A 359 -27.43 -0.35 -2.61
C ASP A 359 -27.25 -0.23 -1.09
N ALA A 360 -26.45 -1.12 -0.48
CA ALA A 360 -26.19 -1.07 0.96
C ALA A 360 -25.56 0.27 1.38
N MET A 361 -24.61 0.79 0.59
CA MET A 361 -23.97 2.08 0.86
C MET A 361 -24.94 3.26 0.76
N ASN A 362 -25.96 3.21 -0.09
CA ASN A 362 -26.88 4.33 -0.31
C ASN A 362 -28.19 4.22 0.48
N ASN A 363 -28.59 3.04 0.96
CA ASN A 363 -29.94 2.82 1.51
C ASN A 363 -30.03 1.97 2.80
N LEU A 364 -28.97 1.30 3.25
CA LEU A 364 -29.07 0.43 4.44
C LEU A 364 -29.56 1.21 5.67
N GLY A 365 -30.65 0.76 6.29
CA GLY A 365 -31.23 1.45 7.46
C GLY A 365 -31.90 2.80 7.17
N GLY A 366 -32.11 3.16 5.90
CA GLY A 366 -32.79 4.38 5.45
C GLY A 366 -31.93 5.24 4.51
N THR A 367 -30.63 5.35 4.78
CA THR A 367 -29.68 6.13 3.96
C THR A 367 -28.32 5.44 3.77
N GLY A 368 -28.07 4.29 4.39
CA GLY A 368 -26.78 3.60 4.35
C GLY A 368 -25.66 4.44 4.97
N LEU A 369 -24.54 4.50 4.26
CA LEU A 369 -23.36 5.31 4.59
C LEU A 369 -23.45 6.72 3.99
N TRP A 370 -24.46 6.99 3.16
CA TRP A 370 -24.74 8.32 2.61
C TRP A 370 -25.51 9.17 3.62
N HIS A 371 -25.07 10.41 3.81
CA HIS A 371 -25.75 11.39 4.66
C HIS A 371 -26.46 12.42 3.79
N GLU A 372 -27.79 12.35 3.71
CA GLU A 372 -28.57 13.15 2.75
C GLU A 372 -28.54 14.65 3.04
N GLU A 373 -28.45 15.07 4.31
CA GLU A 373 -28.42 16.50 4.65
C GLU A 373 -27.10 17.15 4.23
N ASP A 374 -25.99 16.45 4.46
CA ASP A 374 -24.65 16.96 4.12
C ASP A 374 -24.36 16.72 2.64
N GLY A 375 -24.73 15.56 2.11
CA GLY A 375 -24.36 15.15 0.76
C GLY A 375 -22.97 14.56 0.70
N PHE A 376 -22.65 13.75 1.70
CA PHE A 376 -21.34 13.15 1.88
C PHE A 376 -21.46 11.74 2.46
N TYR A 377 -20.45 10.90 2.25
CA TYR A 377 -20.39 9.57 2.83
C TYR A 377 -19.64 9.59 4.16
N TYR A 378 -20.17 8.91 5.17
CA TYR A 378 -19.55 8.80 6.49
C TYR A 378 -19.51 7.35 6.97
N ASP A 379 -18.53 7.07 7.82
CA ASP A 379 -18.59 5.88 8.66
C ASP A 379 -19.78 5.97 9.61
N GLN A 380 -20.36 4.81 9.93
CA GLN A 380 -21.51 4.70 10.81
C GLN A 380 -21.12 3.91 12.06
N LEU A 381 -21.27 4.52 13.22
CA LEU A 381 -21.06 3.87 14.51
C LEU A 381 -22.38 3.22 14.96
N ARG A 382 -22.41 1.89 15.04
CA ARG A 382 -23.52 1.16 15.66
C ARG A 382 -23.30 1.10 17.16
N VAL A 383 -24.16 1.78 17.92
CA VAL A 383 -24.02 1.88 19.38
C VAL A 383 -24.77 0.75 20.07
N CYS A 384 -24.06 0.00 20.90
CA CYS A 384 -24.58 -1.05 21.77
C CYS A 384 -24.32 -0.64 23.24
N ASP A 385 -25.21 -0.95 24.18
CA ASP A 385 -24.74 -1.07 25.57
C ASP A 385 -23.87 -2.33 25.65
N ALA A 386 -22.87 -2.39 26.54
CA ALA A 386 -21.87 -3.45 26.62
C ALA A 386 -22.40 -4.92 26.61
N CYS A 387 -23.72 -5.15 26.79
CA CYS A 387 -24.42 -6.42 26.57
C CYS A 387 -25.87 -6.25 26.03
N GLY A 388 -26.22 -5.14 25.36
CA GLY A 388 -27.59 -4.78 24.99
C GLY A 388 -27.88 -4.72 23.48
N PRO A 389 -29.17 -4.64 23.06
CA PRO A 389 -29.54 -4.48 21.66
C PRO A 389 -29.05 -3.14 21.09
N ILE A 390 -28.75 -3.11 19.78
CA ILE A 390 -28.35 -1.91 19.04
C ILE A 390 -29.39 -0.80 19.27
N ARG A 391 -28.97 0.35 19.79
CA ARG A 391 -29.88 1.49 20.06
C ARG A 391 -30.03 2.43 18.87
N GLY A 392 -29.11 2.41 17.92
CA GLY A 392 -29.13 3.25 16.73
C GLY A 392 -27.77 3.28 16.01
N SER A 393 -27.75 4.01 14.90
CA SER A 393 -26.54 4.30 14.13
C SER A 393 -26.22 5.80 14.21
N VAL A 394 -24.95 6.14 14.38
CA VAL A 394 -24.48 7.53 14.44
C VAL A 394 -23.47 7.77 13.31
N PRO A 395 -23.74 8.68 12.36
CA PRO A 395 -22.76 9.06 11.35
C PRO A 395 -21.59 9.80 12.01
N LEU A 396 -20.37 9.37 11.72
CA LEU A 396 -19.16 10.08 12.11
C LEU A 396 -18.85 11.14 11.05
N GLN A 397 -19.41 12.34 11.23
CA GLN A 397 -19.39 13.45 10.28
C GLN A 397 -18.00 14.13 10.16
N VAL A 398 -16.99 13.34 9.81
CA VAL A 398 -15.64 13.80 9.51
C VAL A 398 -15.51 13.94 8.00
N HIS A 399 -15.25 15.14 7.52
CA HIS A 399 -14.91 15.40 6.12
C HIS A 399 -13.46 14.96 5.87
N SER A 400 -13.26 13.67 5.61
CA SER A 400 -11.96 13.10 5.23
C SER A 400 -12.04 12.31 3.93
N LEU A 401 -10.88 11.85 3.43
CA LEU A 401 -10.81 11.01 2.24
C LEU A 401 -11.66 9.75 2.34
N VAL A 402 -12.01 9.29 3.54
CA VAL A 402 -12.91 8.14 3.77
C VAL A 402 -14.22 8.32 3.03
N GLY A 403 -14.82 9.52 3.08
CA GLY A 403 -16.05 9.83 2.34
C GLY A 403 -15.85 10.10 0.84
N ILE A 404 -14.59 10.18 0.38
CA ILE A 404 -14.21 10.36 -1.02
C ILE A 404 -13.87 9.02 -1.71
N VAL A 405 -13.39 8.02 -0.97
CA VAL A 405 -13.09 6.66 -1.52
C VAL A 405 -14.24 6.05 -2.34
N PRO A 406 -15.54 6.23 -2.01
CA PRO A 406 -16.66 5.75 -2.83
C PRO A 406 -16.59 6.17 -4.30
N LEU A 407 -15.93 7.28 -4.63
CA LEU A 407 -15.76 7.76 -6.00
C LEU A 407 -14.78 6.91 -6.82
N PHE A 408 -13.93 6.09 -6.18
CA PHE A 408 -12.97 5.23 -6.87
C PHE A 408 -13.61 3.98 -7.47
N ALA A 409 -14.75 3.53 -6.94
CA ALA A 409 -15.46 2.36 -7.40
C ALA A 409 -16.23 2.66 -8.69
N VAL A 410 -15.48 2.81 -9.79
CA VAL A 410 -16.01 3.11 -11.12
C VAL A 410 -15.44 2.15 -12.17
N GLU A 411 -16.30 1.61 -13.03
CA GLU A 411 -15.88 0.80 -14.19
C GLU A 411 -16.80 1.02 -15.38
N VAL A 412 -16.21 1.07 -16.57
CA VAL A 412 -16.93 1.27 -17.83
C VAL A 412 -16.87 -0.02 -18.63
N LEU A 413 -18.02 -0.65 -18.81
CA LEU A 413 -18.14 -1.87 -19.59
C LEU A 413 -18.53 -1.56 -21.03
N ASP A 414 -17.78 -2.14 -21.96
CA ASP A 414 -18.00 -2.02 -23.40
C ASP A 414 -19.15 -2.93 -23.84
N ARG A 415 -20.16 -2.37 -24.52
CA ARG A 415 -21.30 -3.15 -25.02
C ARG A 415 -20.87 -4.24 -25.98
N GLU A 416 -19.87 -4.01 -26.84
CA GLU A 416 -19.43 -5.03 -27.81
C GLU A 416 -18.90 -6.27 -27.08
N VAL A 417 -18.19 -6.07 -25.96
CA VAL A 417 -17.70 -7.17 -25.12
C VAL A 417 -18.86 -7.86 -24.40
N ILE A 418 -19.80 -7.08 -23.84
CA ILE A 418 -20.96 -7.62 -23.11
C ILE A 418 -21.88 -8.42 -24.05
N GLU A 419 -22.22 -7.89 -25.22
CA GLU A 419 -23.15 -8.53 -26.17
C GLU A 419 -22.60 -9.82 -26.77
N GLY A 420 -21.27 -9.97 -26.83
CA GLY A 420 -20.61 -11.23 -27.18
C GLY A 420 -20.73 -12.33 -26.11
N LEU A 421 -21.22 -12.00 -24.91
CA LEU A 421 -21.32 -12.89 -23.75
C LEU A 421 -22.80 -13.13 -23.40
N GLU A 422 -23.45 -14.06 -24.13
CA GLU A 422 -24.88 -14.33 -24.04
C GLU A 422 -25.36 -14.75 -22.63
N GLY A 423 -24.56 -15.55 -21.92
CA GLY A 423 -24.85 -16.01 -20.56
C GLY A 423 -24.86 -14.87 -19.55
N PHE A 424 -23.88 -13.96 -19.63
CA PHE A 424 -23.79 -12.77 -18.78
C PHE A 424 -24.94 -11.82 -19.08
N VAL A 425 -25.23 -11.56 -20.37
CA VAL A 425 -26.36 -10.72 -20.79
C VAL A 425 -27.67 -11.25 -20.21
N ARG A 426 -27.94 -12.54 -20.38
CA ARG A 426 -29.17 -13.19 -19.88
C ARG A 426 -29.29 -13.05 -18.36
N ARG A 427 -28.22 -13.33 -17.59
CA ARG A 427 -28.25 -13.21 -16.12
C ARG A 427 -28.42 -11.77 -15.66
N LYS A 428 -27.69 -10.83 -16.27
CA LYS A 428 -27.84 -9.40 -16.02
C LYS A 428 -29.28 -8.96 -16.22
N HIS A 429 -29.89 -9.28 -17.36
CA HIS A 429 -31.30 -8.93 -17.63
C HIS A 429 -32.25 -9.55 -16.61
N TRP A 430 -32.08 -10.84 -16.32
CA TRP A 430 -32.88 -11.51 -15.29
C TRP A 430 -32.77 -10.82 -13.93
N PHE A 431 -31.56 -10.47 -13.49
CA PHE A 431 -31.34 -9.81 -12.21
C PHE A 431 -32.05 -8.44 -12.15
N LEU A 432 -31.94 -7.63 -13.20
CA LEU A 432 -32.57 -6.31 -13.25
C LEU A 432 -34.09 -6.37 -13.31
N GLU A 433 -34.65 -7.36 -14.02
CA GLU A 433 -36.10 -7.56 -14.08
C GLU A 433 -36.67 -8.09 -12.76
N ASN A 434 -35.94 -8.93 -12.04
CA ASN A 434 -36.41 -9.60 -10.83
C ASN A 434 -36.03 -8.87 -9.54
N ARG A 435 -35.16 -7.85 -9.60
CA ARG A 435 -34.73 -7.02 -8.47
C ARG A 435 -34.87 -5.53 -8.80
N PRO A 436 -36.09 -5.03 -9.08
CA PRO A 436 -36.31 -3.65 -9.49
C PRO A 436 -35.85 -2.63 -8.45
N ASP A 437 -35.96 -2.96 -7.15
CA ASP A 437 -35.51 -2.13 -6.03
C ASP A 437 -34.01 -1.75 -6.13
N PHE A 438 -33.18 -2.64 -6.69
CA PHE A 438 -31.75 -2.39 -6.92
C PHE A 438 -31.50 -1.61 -8.22
N SER A 439 -32.42 -1.71 -9.18
CA SER A 439 -32.29 -1.08 -10.50
C SER A 439 -32.50 0.44 -10.47
N GLU A 440 -33.32 0.95 -9.55
CA GLU A 440 -33.58 2.38 -9.38
C GLU A 440 -32.36 3.13 -8.81
N GLN A 441 -31.55 2.43 -8.01
CA GLN A 441 -30.35 2.93 -7.34
C GLN A 441 -29.10 2.87 -8.22
N LEU A 442 -29.16 2.09 -9.31
CA LEU A 442 -28.15 2.07 -10.37
C LEU A 442 -28.29 3.30 -11.25
N SER A 443 -28.00 4.44 -10.62
CA SER A 443 -28.04 5.79 -11.18
C SER A 443 -27.33 5.95 -12.52
N ASN A 444 -26.46 5.00 -12.89
CA ASN A 444 -25.66 5.03 -14.11
C ASN A 444 -25.61 3.75 -14.95
N MET A 445 -26.56 2.83 -14.80
CA MET A 445 -26.82 1.87 -15.90
C MET A 445 -27.62 2.49 -17.06
N ARG A 446 -27.32 3.75 -17.38
CA ARG A 446 -27.80 4.35 -18.61
C ARG A 446 -26.84 3.88 -19.69
N LEU A 447 -27.34 3.02 -20.56
CA LEU A 447 -26.78 2.91 -21.89
C LEU A 447 -26.79 4.30 -22.48
N ASP A 448 -25.61 4.90 -22.65
CA ASP A 448 -25.53 6.05 -23.54
C ASP A 448 -26.03 5.55 -24.90
N GLN A 449 -27.14 6.13 -25.37
CA GLN A 449 -27.74 5.73 -26.65
C GLN A 449 -26.80 6.01 -27.83
N ASN A 450 -25.77 6.84 -27.62
CA ASN A 450 -24.80 7.21 -28.65
C ASN A 450 -23.56 6.31 -28.68
N ASP A 451 -23.07 5.83 -27.52
CA ASP A 451 -21.73 5.23 -27.42
C ASP A 451 -21.71 3.75 -26.98
N GLY A 452 -22.85 3.16 -26.60
CA GLY A 452 -22.92 1.74 -26.25
C GLY A 452 -22.02 1.37 -25.05
N ARG A 453 -21.99 2.17 -24.00
CA ARG A 453 -21.22 1.87 -22.78
C ARG A 453 -22.13 1.77 -21.57
N LEU A 454 -21.75 0.92 -20.62
CA LEU A 454 -22.42 0.76 -19.33
C LEU A 454 -21.49 1.25 -18.21
N LEU A 455 -21.93 2.22 -17.43
CA LEU A 455 -21.16 2.78 -16.32
C LEU A 455 -21.61 2.15 -14.99
N LEU A 456 -20.68 1.55 -14.28
CA LEU A 456 -20.87 1.10 -12.90
C LEU A 456 -20.20 2.11 -11.98
N ALA A 457 -20.95 2.68 -11.04
CA ALA A 457 -20.46 3.62 -10.03
C ALA A 457 -21.32 3.51 -8.76
N ILE A 458 -20.72 3.71 -7.58
CA ILE A 458 -21.48 3.82 -6.32
C ILE A 458 -22.35 5.09 -6.31
N PRO A 459 -21.77 6.30 -6.45
CA PRO A 459 -22.56 7.52 -6.34
C PRO A 459 -23.43 7.71 -7.57
N SER A 460 -24.64 8.20 -7.34
CA SER A 460 -25.46 8.82 -8.37
C SER A 460 -24.78 10.05 -8.95
N ARG A 461 -25.28 10.54 -10.09
CA ARG A 461 -24.81 11.80 -10.63
C ARG A 461 -24.99 12.95 -9.62
N GLU A 462 -26.13 13.00 -8.95
CA GLU A 462 -26.45 14.03 -7.96
C GLU A 462 -25.53 13.92 -6.74
N GLN A 463 -25.29 12.70 -6.24
CA GLN A 463 -24.35 12.45 -5.13
C GLN A 463 -22.92 12.84 -5.53
N LEU A 464 -22.47 12.49 -6.75
CA LEU A 464 -21.17 12.88 -7.28
C LEU A 464 -21.02 14.41 -7.34
N GLU A 465 -22.01 15.11 -7.89
CA GLU A 465 -22.00 16.58 -7.98
C GLU A 465 -21.91 17.23 -6.58
N ARG A 466 -22.58 16.66 -5.57
CA ARG A 466 -22.49 17.13 -4.18
C ARG A 466 -21.11 16.90 -3.57
N VAL A 467 -20.55 15.69 -3.70
CA VAL A 467 -19.21 15.38 -3.16
C VAL A 467 -18.13 16.21 -3.86
N LEU A 468 -18.25 16.45 -5.17
CA LEU A 468 -17.33 17.33 -5.91
C LEU A 468 -17.37 18.79 -5.41
N GLY A 469 -18.52 19.23 -4.89
CA GLY A 469 -18.65 20.53 -4.23
C GLY A 469 -17.67 20.70 -3.07
N TYR A 470 -17.47 19.66 -2.26
CA TYR A 470 -16.47 19.64 -1.19
C TYR A 470 -15.05 19.43 -1.72
N LEU A 471 -14.87 18.46 -2.63
CA LEU A 471 -13.56 18.06 -3.12
C LEU A 471 -12.81 19.21 -3.81
N LEU A 472 -13.55 20.06 -4.53
CA LEU A 472 -13.02 21.17 -5.33
C LEU A 472 -13.05 22.52 -4.61
N ASP A 473 -13.54 22.60 -3.37
CA ASP A 473 -13.51 23.82 -2.56
C ASP A 473 -12.14 24.00 -1.89
N GLU A 474 -11.52 25.16 -2.11
CA GLU A 474 -10.21 25.51 -1.54
C GLU A 474 -10.22 25.66 0.00
N ASN A 475 -11.40 25.90 0.58
CA ASN A 475 -11.63 25.97 2.02
C ASN A 475 -11.85 24.60 2.66
N GLU A 476 -12.04 23.56 1.85
CA GLU A 476 -12.26 22.18 2.30
C GLU A 476 -11.07 21.30 1.86
N PHE A 477 -11.18 20.61 0.73
CA PHE A 477 -10.20 19.61 0.30
C PHE A 477 -9.16 20.14 -0.69
N LEU A 478 -9.51 21.07 -1.59
CA LEU A 478 -8.59 21.50 -2.64
C LEU A 478 -7.52 22.45 -2.09
N SER A 479 -6.27 22.21 -2.43
CA SER A 479 -5.16 23.10 -2.08
C SER A 479 -4.29 23.40 -3.31
N PRO A 480 -3.42 24.43 -3.24
CA PRO A 480 -2.40 24.66 -4.26
C PRO A 480 -1.44 23.47 -4.51
N HIS A 481 -1.47 22.45 -3.64
CA HIS A 481 -0.61 21.27 -3.69
C HIS A 481 -1.37 19.96 -3.97
N GLY A 482 -2.69 20.04 -4.23
CA GLY A 482 -3.56 18.88 -4.45
C GLY A 482 -4.64 18.71 -3.39
N ILE A 483 -5.24 17.53 -3.35
CA ILE A 483 -6.35 17.17 -2.44
C ILE A 483 -5.81 16.85 -1.04
N ARG A 484 -6.39 17.46 0.00
CA ARG A 484 -6.08 17.19 1.41
C ARG A 484 -6.66 15.86 1.86
N SER A 485 -6.03 15.19 2.82
CA SER A 485 -6.55 13.96 3.42
C SER A 485 -7.73 14.20 4.36
N VAL A 486 -7.74 15.34 5.03
CA VAL A 486 -8.79 15.85 5.92
C VAL A 486 -9.14 17.26 5.48
N SER A 487 -10.42 17.58 5.47
CA SER A 487 -10.89 18.91 5.11
C SER A 487 -10.30 19.98 6.04
N ARG A 488 -9.92 21.11 5.44
CA ARG A 488 -9.45 22.30 6.16
C ARG A 488 -10.53 22.91 7.06
N VAL A 489 -11.82 22.61 6.88
CA VAL A 489 -12.90 23.06 7.78
C VAL A 489 -12.66 22.63 9.23
N HIS A 490 -12.03 21.47 9.43
CA HIS A 490 -11.69 20.94 10.75
C HIS A 490 -10.56 21.69 11.46
N LYS A 491 -9.98 22.72 10.82
CA LYS A 491 -9.06 23.66 11.48
C LYS A 491 -9.80 24.55 12.47
N ASP A 492 -10.93 25.10 12.04
CA ASP A 492 -11.73 26.06 12.80
C ASP A 492 -12.91 25.34 13.51
N HIS A 493 -13.35 24.21 12.95
CA HIS A 493 -14.45 23.39 13.45
C HIS A 493 -14.04 21.91 13.56
N PRO A 494 -13.16 21.55 14.52
CA PRO A 494 -12.74 20.17 14.71
C PRO A 494 -13.94 19.30 15.07
N TYR A 495 -14.01 18.10 14.47
CA TYR A 495 -15.04 17.13 14.82
C TYR A 495 -14.74 16.55 16.21
N ARG A 496 -15.77 16.45 17.06
CA ARG A 496 -15.66 15.98 18.44
C ARG A 496 -16.73 14.93 18.71
N PHE A 497 -16.31 13.77 19.21
CA PHE A 497 -17.19 12.69 19.61
C PHE A 497 -16.91 12.32 21.07
N HIS A 498 -17.95 12.20 21.88
CA HIS A 498 -17.82 11.89 23.31
C HIS A 498 -18.31 10.47 23.58
N ALA A 499 -17.45 9.61 24.12
CA ALA A 499 -17.78 8.26 24.55
C ALA A 499 -16.99 7.90 25.82
N ASP A 500 -17.63 7.17 26.73
CA ASP A 500 -17.03 6.69 27.99
C ASP A 500 -16.33 7.76 28.85
N GLY A 501 -16.77 9.01 28.75
CA GLY A 501 -16.19 10.13 29.51
C GLY A 501 -14.96 10.77 28.86
N GLU A 502 -14.54 10.28 27.69
CA GLU A 502 -13.42 10.81 26.91
C GLU A 502 -13.92 11.57 25.66
N GLU A 503 -13.15 12.59 25.23
CA GLU A 503 -13.37 13.31 23.96
C GLU A 503 -12.43 12.74 22.89
N TYR A 504 -12.99 12.21 21.82
CA TYR A 504 -12.30 11.86 20.59
C TYR A 504 -12.40 13.03 19.62
N ARG A 505 -11.28 13.48 19.08
CA ARG A 505 -11.20 14.70 18.27
C ARG A 505 -10.45 14.46 16.97
N VAL A 506 -11.05 14.91 15.87
CA VAL A 506 -10.38 15.00 14.57
C VAL A 506 -10.22 16.47 14.21
N GLU A 507 -8.98 16.90 13.99
CA GLU A 507 -8.65 18.27 13.63
C GLU A 507 -7.76 18.33 12.39
N TYR A 508 -7.78 19.46 11.70
CA TYR A 508 -6.91 19.67 10.55
C TYR A 508 -5.50 20.06 11.00
N VAL A 509 -4.54 19.16 10.80
CA VAL A 509 -3.11 19.39 11.07
C VAL A 509 -2.32 19.32 9.75
N PRO A 510 -1.78 20.44 9.25
CA PRO A 510 -0.97 20.41 8.05
C PRO A 510 0.40 19.78 8.32
N ALA A 511 0.87 18.96 7.38
CA ALA A 511 2.14 18.24 7.41
C ALA A 511 2.19 17.08 8.43
N GLU A 512 2.74 17.30 9.62
CA GLU A 512 2.99 16.24 10.61
C GLU A 512 1.78 16.06 11.52
N GLY A 513 1.23 14.84 11.58
CA GLY A 513 0.14 14.51 12.49
C GLY A 513 0.55 14.69 13.95
N ASN A 514 -0.40 15.05 14.80
CA ASN A 514 -0.20 15.25 16.24
C ASN A 514 -0.86 14.17 17.11
N SER A 515 -1.32 13.08 16.48
CA SER A 515 -1.93 11.92 17.12
C SER A 515 -1.11 10.65 16.86
N ASN A 516 -1.09 9.76 17.83
CA ASN A 516 -0.56 8.39 17.69
C ASN A 516 -1.67 7.37 17.35
N LEU A 517 -2.73 7.84 16.70
CA LEU A 517 -3.80 6.97 16.16
C LEU A 517 -3.23 6.10 15.04
#